data_AF-A0A947FGX5-F1
#
_entry.id   AF-A0A947FGX5-F1
#
_cell.length_a   1.000
_cell.length_b   1.000
_cell.length_c   1.000
_cell.angle_alpha   90.00
_cell.angle_beta   90.00
_cell.angle_gamma   90.00
#
_symmetry.space_group_name_H-M   'P 1'
#
loop_
_entity.id
_entity.type
_entity.pdbx_description
1 polymer ?
#
loop_
_entity_poly.entity_id
_entity_poly.type
_entity_poly.pdbx_seq_one_letter_code
_entity_poly.pdbx_strand_id
1 'polypeptide(L)'
;LIPFSTRGWRNYYVVLPSHMLGQSDELKVSLAHEFQHIRQGDLEWEILLEALKPLFLLNPAYHAWKRQVESLRELNCDSHVLMRGRIEVRTYCDTLLSVCQQALRRDRAFVIAVPKVTLVTADRATIGFGKQSFLERRIVSLINSRRQARPRLVYMAIVFPMIFAIFATAVSIQRPGDWSHDRIMLSTVVNLERMDEINRLSTFGRIRN
;
A
#
# COMPACT_ATOMS: atom_id res chain seq x y z
N LEU A 1 -15.13 7.75 21.71
CA LEU A 1 -14.21 6.62 21.51
C LEU A 1 -14.89 5.69 20.52
N ILE A 2 -14.18 5.35 19.45
CA ILE A 2 -14.63 4.44 18.39
C ILE A 2 -14.03 3.07 18.73
N PRO A 3 -14.70 1.94 18.47
CA PRO A 3 -14.09 0.63 18.62
C PRO A 3 -12.80 0.53 17.79
N PHE A 4 -11.74 -0.04 18.36
CA PHE A 4 -10.51 -0.30 17.64
C PHE A 4 -9.85 -1.59 18.11
N SER A 5 -9.25 -2.30 17.18
CA SER A 5 -8.38 -3.44 17.43
C SER A 5 -6.91 -3.00 17.48
N THR A 6 -6.17 -3.58 18.42
CA THR A 6 -4.73 -3.37 18.59
C THR A 6 -4.03 -4.70 18.85
N ARG A 7 -2.72 -4.76 18.65
CA ARG A 7 -1.91 -5.97 18.88
C ARG A 7 -0.81 -5.64 19.88
N GLY A 8 -0.66 -6.52 20.86
CA GLY A 8 0.52 -6.58 21.72
C GLY A 8 1.63 -7.42 21.07
N TRP A 9 2.56 -7.93 21.87
CA TRP A 9 3.66 -8.75 21.32
C TRP A 9 3.18 -10.08 20.73
N ARG A 10 2.21 -10.74 21.36
CA ARG A 10 1.64 -12.05 20.94
C ARG A 10 0.11 -12.10 20.92
N ASN A 11 -0.57 -11.13 21.53
CA ASN A 11 -2.02 -11.13 21.73
C ASN A 11 -2.67 -9.99 20.95
N TYR A 12 -3.90 -10.21 20.50
CA TYR A 12 -4.76 -9.18 19.93
C TYR A 12 -5.75 -8.69 20.99
N TYR A 13 -5.94 -7.38 21.06
CA TYR A 13 -6.84 -6.73 21.99
C TYR A 13 -7.88 -5.93 21.20
N VAL A 14 -9.15 -6.10 21.54
CA VAL A 14 -10.24 -5.31 20.96
C VAL A 14 -10.75 -4.37 22.05
N VAL A 15 -10.61 -3.06 21.82
CA VAL A 15 -11.05 -2.03 22.75
C VAL A 15 -12.42 -1.54 22.30
N LEU A 16 -13.41 -1.71 23.16
CA LEU A 16 -14.79 -1.31 22.91
C LEU A 16 -15.22 -0.17 23.83
N PRO A 17 -15.93 0.84 23.32
CA PRO A 17 -16.53 1.87 24.16
C PRO A 17 -17.63 1.30 25.07
N SER A 18 -17.68 1.73 26.32
CA SER A 18 -18.67 1.26 27.30
C SER A 18 -20.12 1.54 26.91
N HIS A 19 -20.38 2.60 26.14
CA HIS A 19 -21.73 2.93 25.66
C HIS A 19 -22.30 1.90 24.68
N MET A 20 -21.44 1.12 23.98
CA MET A 20 -21.89 0.07 23.07
C MET A 20 -22.33 -1.20 23.80
N LEU A 21 -22.01 -1.35 25.09
CA LEU A 21 -22.42 -2.50 25.89
C LEU A 21 -23.94 -2.57 26.09
N GLY A 22 -24.63 -1.43 26.00
CA GLY A 22 -26.09 -1.35 26.15
C GLY A 22 -26.87 -1.79 24.91
N GLN A 23 -26.24 -1.85 23.73
CA GLN A 23 -26.91 -2.18 22.47
C GLN A 23 -26.31 -3.45 21.87
N SER A 24 -26.99 -4.58 22.10
CA SER A 24 -26.44 -5.90 21.76
C SER A 24 -26.15 -6.09 20.26
N ASP A 25 -26.90 -5.42 19.39
CA ASP A 25 -26.71 -5.54 17.94
C ASP A 25 -25.58 -4.65 17.42
N GLU A 26 -25.47 -3.40 17.89
CA GLU A 26 -24.32 -2.55 17.56
C GLU A 26 -23.01 -3.19 18.03
N LEU A 27 -23.01 -3.78 19.22
CA LEU A 27 -21.86 -4.51 19.77
C LEU A 27 -21.45 -5.70 18.91
N LYS A 28 -22.42 -6.53 18.48
CA LYS A 28 -22.16 -7.69 17.62
C LYS A 28 -21.55 -7.26 16.29
N VAL A 29 -22.08 -6.21 15.68
CA VAL A 29 -21.60 -5.67 14.40
C VAL A 29 -20.17 -5.17 14.53
N SER A 30 -19.89 -4.32 15.52
CA SER A 30 -18.55 -3.79 15.74
C SER A 30 -17.54 -4.88 16.10
N LEU A 31 -17.91 -5.85 16.94
CA LEU A 31 -17.04 -6.99 17.23
C LEU A 31 -16.76 -7.82 15.98
N ALA A 32 -17.78 -8.12 15.18
CA ALA A 32 -17.60 -8.89 13.95
C ALA A 32 -16.65 -8.19 12.97
N HIS A 33 -16.73 -6.86 12.89
CA HIS A 33 -15.83 -6.02 12.10
C HIS A 33 -14.39 -6.09 12.61
N GLU A 34 -14.16 -5.82 13.90
CA GLU A 34 -12.81 -5.83 14.49
C GLU A 34 -12.15 -7.22 14.43
N PHE A 35 -12.92 -8.29 14.67
CA PHE A 35 -12.41 -9.65 14.50
C PHE A 35 -12.04 -9.97 13.05
N GLN A 36 -12.74 -9.38 12.09
CA GLN A 36 -12.45 -9.59 10.68
C GLN A 36 -11.15 -8.88 10.26
N HIS A 37 -10.85 -7.69 10.79
CA HIS A 37 -9.54 -7.05 10.62
C HIS A 37 -8.41 -7.90 11.17
N ILE A 38 -8.55 -8.41 12.40
CA ILE A 38 -7.55 -9.31 13.00
C ILE A 38 -7.32 -10.53 12.10
N ARG A 39 -8.39 -11.14 11.59
CA ARG A 39 -8.30 -12.34 10.75
C ARG A 39 -7.70 -12.06 9.36
N GLN A 40 -7.87 -10.85 8.82
CA GLN A 40 -7.26 -10.44 7.55
C GLN A 40 -5.78 -10.06 7.70
N GLY A 41 -5.26 -9.96 8.93
CA GLY A 41 -3.87 -9.54 9.17
C GLY A 41 -3.65 -8.07 8.83
N ASP A 42 -4.70 -7.27 8.93
CA ASP A 42 -4.73 -5.87 8.55
C ASP A 42 -3.63 -5.05 9.26
N LEU A 43 -3.40 -5.37 10.52
CA LEU A 43 -2.33 -4.72 11.28
C LEU A 43 -0.93 -5.06 10.75
N GLU A 44 -0.70 -6.29 10.28
CA GLU A 44 0.60 -6.67 9.73
C GLU A 44 0.87 -5.93 8.42
N TRP A 45 -0.17 -5.74 7.59
CA TRP A 45 -0.09 -4.89 6.40
C TRP A 45 0.21 -3.44 6.73
N GLU A 46 -0.37 -2.92 7.81
CA GLU A 46 -0.09 -1.56 8.27
C GLU A 46 1.36 -1.41 8.73
N ILE A 47 1.88 -2.37 9.50
CA ILE A 47 3.29 -2.41 9.92
C ILE A 47 4.21 -2.48 8.70
N LEU A 48 3.91 -3.33 7.73
CA LEU A 48 4.69 -3.45 6.50
C LEU A 48 4.71 -2.14 5.71
N LEU A 49 3.55 -1.50 5.52
CA LEU A 49 3.46 -0.21 4.83
C LEU A 49 4.17 0.91 5.62
N GLU A 50 4.11 0.91 6.95
CA GLU A 50 4.85 1.89 7.73
C GLU A 50 6.36 1.65 7.65
N ALA A 51 6.80 0.38 7.59
CA ALA A 51 8.20 0.01 7.38
C ALA A 51 8.72 0.36 5.99
N LEU A 52 7.87 0.36 4.96
CA LEU A 52 8.23 0.80 3.59
C LEU A 52 8.28 2.33 3.45
N LYS A 53 7.56 3.07 4.30
CA LYS A 53 7.49 4.53 4.27
C LYS A 53 8.85 5.26 4.23
N PRO A 54 9.90 4.88 5.01
CA PRO A 54 11.21 5.53 4.90
C PRO A 54 11.85 5.42 3.51
N LEU A 55 11.58 4.33 2.77
CA LEU A 55 12.10 4.14 1.41
C LEU A 55 11.39 5.02 0.38
N PHE A 56 10.13 5.39 0.63
CA PHE A 56 9.27 6.10 -0.32
C PHE A 56 8.75 7.44 0.21
N LEU A 57 9.42 8.03 1.20
CA LEU A 57 9.03 9.28 1.87
C LEU A 57 8.63 10.38 0.86
N LEU A 58 9.48 10.60 -0.14
CA LEU A 58 9.34 11.68 -1.12
C LEU A 58 8.41 11.33 -2.29
N ASN A 59 7.90 10.10 -2.36
CA ASN A 59 7.11 9.65 -3.49
C ASN A 59 5.61 9.92 -3.26
N PRO A 60 4.99 10.89 -3.94
CA PRO A 60 3.55 11.17 -3.79
C PRO A 60 2.67 10.00 -4.25
N ALA A 61 3.14 9.20 -5.22
CA ALA A 61 2.42 8.02 -5.68
C ALA A 61 2.33 6.95 -4.59
N TYR A 62 3.37 6.81 -3.75
CA TYR A 62 3.33 5.90 -2.60
C TYR A 62 2.22 6.28 -1.62
N HIS A 63 2.12 7.57 -1.28
CA HIS A 63 1.08 8.06 -0.37
C HIS A 63 -0.32 7.89 -0.95
N ALA A 64 -0.50 8.17 -2.24
CA ALA A 64 -1.78 7.96 -2.93
C ALA A 64 -2.16 6.47 -3.00
N TRP A 65 -1.20 5.61 -3.31
CA TRP A 65 -1.39 4.15 -3.32
C TRP A 65 -1.71 3.62 -1.92
N LYS A 66 -0.99 4.06 -0.89
CA LYS A 66 -1.26 3.69 0.51
C LYS A 66 -2.71 4.02 0.90
N ARG A 67 -3.21 5.22 0.56
CA ARG A 67 -4.61 5.62 0.80
C ARG A 67 -5.60 4.71 0.07
N GLN A 68 -5.28 4.28 -1.15
CA GLN A 68 -6.11 3.34 -1.89
C GLN A 68 -6.12 1.97 -1.22
N VAL A 69 -4.95 1.46 -0.79
CA VAL A 69 -4.85 0.19 -0.07
C VAL A 69 -5.68 0.22 1.23
N GLU A 70 -5.55 1.29 2.01
CA GLU A 70 -6.37 1.52 3.22
C GLU A 70 -7.87 1.50 2.88
N SER A 71 -8.28 2.19 1.82
CA SER A 71 -9.69 2.19 1.36
C SER A 71 -10.18 0.81 0.93
N LEU A 72 -9.36 0.06 0.20
CA LEU A 72 -9.70 -1.29 -0.26
C LEU A 72 -9.79 -2.29 0.90
N ARG A 73 -8.98 -2.11 1.95
CA ARG A 73 -9.00 -2.97 3.14
C ARG A 73 -10.32 -2.90 3.88
N GLU A 74 -10.82 -1.71 4.17
CA GLU A 74 -12.14 -1.51 4.80
C GLU A 74 -13.28 -2.11 3.95
N LEU A 75 -13.29 -1.86 2.64
CA LEU A 75 -14.29 -2.45 1.73
C LEU A 75 -14.23 -3.97 1.71
N ASN A 76 -13.01 -4.53 1.77
CA ASN A 76 -12.81 -5.97 1.84
C ASN A 76 -13.27 -6.54 3.19
N CYS A 77 -12.99 -5.86 4.30
CA CYS A 77 -13.47 -6.21 5.63
C CYS A 77 -15.00 -6.27 5.64
N ASP A 78 -15.66 -5.18 5.21
CA ASP A 78 -17.11 -5.05 5.11
C ASP A 78 -17.75 -6.23 4.34
N SER A 79 -17.21 -6.52 3.15
CA SER A 79 -17.71 -7.62 2.32
C SER A 79 -17.54 -8.99 2.98
N HIS A 80 -16.41 -9.24 3.65
CA HIS A 80 -16.16 -10.51 4.32
C HIS A 80 -17.03 -10.70 5.58
N VAL A 81 -17.34 -9.62 6.31
CA VAL A 81 -18.28 -9.68 7.45
C VAL A 81 -19.65 -10.13 6.96
N LEU A 82 -20.16 -9.51 5.89
CA LEU A 82 -21.47 -9.84 5.31
C LEU A 82 -21.49 -11.23 4.65
N MET A 83 -20.38 -11.67 4.04
CA MET A 83 -20.27 -13.01 3.45
C MET A 83 -20.50 -14.14 4.46
N ARG A 84 -20.28 -13.91 5.76
CA ARG A 84 -20.55 -14.92 6.79
C ARG A 84 -22.05 -15.10 7.08
N GLY A 85 -22.91 -14.18 6.62
CA GLY A 85 -24.36 -14.29 6.76
C GLY A 85 -24.90 -14.19 8.19
N ARG A 86 -24.08 -13.76 9.15
CA ARG A 86 -24.47 -13.62 10.56
C ARG A 86 -25.20 -12.30 10.88
N ILE A 87 -25.06 -11.33 9.99
CA ILE A 87 -25.56 -9.96 10.15
C ILE A 87 -26.24 -9.57 8.85
N GLU A 88 -27.45 -9.01 8.93
CA GLU A 88 -28.15 -8.48 7.77
C GLU A 88 -27.49 -7.18 7.27
N VAL A 89 -27.46 -6.98 5.95
CA VAL A 89 -26.88 -5.78 5.32
C VAL A 89 -27.52 -4.49 5.87
N ARG A 90 -28.84 -4.49 6.09
CA ARG A 90 -29.56 -3.32 6.63
C ARG A 90 -29.08 -2.97 8.03
N THR A 91 -29.12 -3.94 8.94
CA THR A 91 -28.63 -3.78 10.32
C THR A 91 -27.18 -3.30 10.35
N TYR A 92 -26.33 -3.85 9.47
CA TYR A 92 -24.94 -3.43 9.35
C TYR A 92 -24.79 -1.96 8.93
N CYS A 93 -25.50 -1.54 7.87
CA CYS A 93 -25.48 -0.17 7.39
C CYS A 93 -26.03 0.83 8.42
N ASP A 94 -27.11 0.46 9.12
CA ASP A 94 -27.73 1.29 10.16
C ASP A 94 -26.76 1.48 11.34
N THR A 95 -26.11 0.41 11.80
CA THR A 95 -25.06 0.52 12.83
C THR A 95 -23.89 1.37 12.35
N LEU A 96 -23.42 1.19 11.12
CA LEU A 96 -22.31 1.97 10.57
C LEU A 96 -22.66 3.47 10.53
N LEU A 97 -23.87 3.81 10.08
CA LEU A 97 -24.37 5.19 10.06
C LEU A 97 -24.50 5.77 11.48
N SER A 98 -25.05 5.00 12.44
CA SER A 98 -25.18 5.38 13.85
C SER A 98 -23.81 5.73 14.44
N VAL A 99 -22.82 4.85 14.29
CA VAL A 99 -21.45 5.04 14.79
C VAL A 99 -20.79 6.26 14.15
N CYS A 100 -20.93 6.45 12.83
CA CYS A 100 -20.36 7.61 12.14
C CYS A 100 -21.03 8.93 12.55
N GLN A 101 -22.36 8.96 12.74
CA GLN A 101 -23.06 10.13 13.26
C GLN A 101 -22.60 10.48 14.67
N GLN A 102 -22.42 9.46 15.52
CA GLN A 102 -21.94 9.65 16.88
C GLN A 102 -20.49 10.16 16.92
N ALA A 103 -19.62 9.65 16.04
CA ALA A 103 -18.25 10.14 15.88
C ALA A 103 -18.22 11.61 15.45
N LEU A 104 -19.00 11.99 14.42
CA LEU A 104 -19.09 13.37 13.91
C LEU A 104 -19.64 14.35 14.96
N ARG A 105 -20.63 13.94 15.74
CA ARG A 105 -21.19 14.76 16.83
C ARG A 105 -20.17 15.00 17.95
N ARG A 106 -19.30 14.03 18.23
CA ARG A 106 -18.27 14.12 19.26
C ARG A 106 -17.05 14.92 18.81
N ASP A 107 -16.68 14.85 17.53
CA ASP A 107 -15.52 15.56 16.96
C ASP A 107 -15.67 17.09 16.97
N ARG A 108 -16.90 17.61 16.97
CA ARG A 108 -17.14 19.05 17.19
C ARG A 108 -16.64 19.56 18.55
N ALA A 109 -16.37 18.67 19.51
CA ALA A 109 -15.82 19.02 20.82
C ALA A 109 -14.31 18.73 20.97
N PHE A 110 -13.64 18.11 19.98
CA PHE A 110 -12.25 17.65 20.08
C PHE A 110 -11.42 18.12 18.88
N VAL A 111 -11.29 19.44 18.71
CA VAL A 111 -10.38 20.07 17.73
C VAL A 111 -8.94 20.07 18.26
N ILE A 112 -8.42 18.96 18.77
CA ILE A 112 -6.99 18.82 19.11
C ILE A 112 -6.57 17.37 18.83
N ALA A 113 -5.82 17.20 17.74
CA ALA A 113 -4.91 16.10 17.44
C ALA A 113 -5.40 14.68 17.81
N VAL A 114 -5.98 13.96 16.83
CA VAL A 114 -6.12 12.51 16.93
C VAL A 114 -5.48 11.88 15.68
N PRO A 115 -4.57 10.89 15.85
CA PRO A 115 -3.87 10.29 14.73
C PRO A 115 -4.84 9.57 13.81
N LYS A 116 -4.39 9.36 12.58
CA LYS A 116 -5.04 8.66 11.47
C LYS A 116 -5.49 7.26 11.91
N VAL A 117 -6.71 7.11 12.45
CA VAL A 117 -7.32 5.80 12.78
C VAL A 117 -8.42 5.49 11.77
N THR A 118 -8.37 4.24 11.31
CA THR A 118 -8.97 3.61 10.12
C THR A 118 -10.48 3.75 9.93
N LEU A 119 -11.24 4.25 10.90
CA LEU A 119 -12.70 4.33 10.79
C LEU A 119 -13.23 5.69 10.29
N VAL A 120 -12.43 6.76 10.39
CA VAL A 120 -12.79 8.09 9.87
C VAL A 120 -11.54 8.78 9.33
N THR A 121 -11.15 8.46 8.09
CA THR A 121 -10.35 9.42 7.32
C THR A 121 -11.31 10.51 6.84
N ALA A 122 -11.62 11.47 7.71
CA ALA A 122 -12.06 12.78 7.24
C ALA A 122 -10.85 13.38 6.52
N ASP A 123 -10.80 13.17 5.20
CA ASP A 123 -9.74 13.63 4.31
C ASP A 123 -9.73 15.17 4.32
N ARG A 124 -9.03 15.78 5.27
CA ARG A 124 -8.86 17.24 5.33
C ARG A 124 -7.96 17.76 4.20
N ALA A 125 -7.41 16.87 3.37
CA ALA A 125 -6.58 17.24 2.22
C ALA A 125 -7.37 17.48 0.93
N THR A 126 -8.69 17.28 0.90
CA THR A 126 -9.52 17.62 -0.28
C THR A 126 -10.74 18.44 0.10
N ILE A 127 -10.52 19.65 0.63
CA ILE A 127 -11.46 20.76 0.41
C ILE A 127 -11.31 21.13 -1.07
N GLY A 128 -11.91 20.33 -1.94
CA GLY A 128 -11.73 20.44 -3.38
C GLY A 128 -12.51 19.35 -4.10
N PHE A 129 -13.70 19.76 -4.57
CA PHE A 129 -14.49 19.12 -5.62
C PHE A 129 -14.97 17.67 -5.37
N GLY A 130 -16.25 17.54 -5.01
CA GLY A 130 -17.16 16.51 -5.55
C GLY A 130 -16.82 15.03 -5.36
N LYS A 131 -15.83 14.66 -4.53
CA LYS A 131 -15.50 13.26 -4.26
C LYS A 131 -16.52 12.68 -3.28
N GLN A 132 -17.14 11.57 -3.66
CA GLN A 132 -18.02 10.78 -2.79
C GLN A 132 -17.36 10.55 -1.44
N SER A 133 -18.13 10.70 -0.35
CA SER A 133 -17.60 10.43 0.98
C SER A 133 -17.16 8.96 1.07
N PHE A 134 -16.11 8.68 1.82
CA PHE A 134 -15.64 7.29 2.00
C PHE A 134 -16.76 6.38 2.54
N LEU A 135 -17.63 6.93 3.40
CA LEU A 135 -18.83 6.27 3.91
C LEU A 135 -19.83 5.92 2.81
N GLU A 136 -20.10 6.85 1.89
CA GLU A 136 -20.96 6.60 0.73
C GLU A 136 -20.40 5.44 -0.11
N ARG A 137 -19.08 5.44 -0.35
CA ARG A 137 -18.41 4.36 -1.08
C ARG A 137 -18.55 3.01 -0.38
N ARG A 138 -18.46 2.96 0.96
CA ARG A 138 -18.72 1.74 1.74
C ARG A 138 -20.16 1.28 1.55
N ILE A 139 -21.15 2.13 1.79
CA ILE A 139 -22.58 1.79 1.68
C ILE A 139 -22.93 1.31 0.26
N VAL A 140 -22.49 2.02 -0.77
CA VAL A 140 -22.73 1.64 -2.18
C VAL A 140 -22.08 0.29 -2.50
N SER A 141 -20.86 0.04 -2.00
CA SER A 141 -20.19 -1.24 -2.15
C SER A 141 -20.99 -2.37 -1.49
N LEU A 142 -21.58 -2.13 -0.32
CA LEU A 142 -22.38 -3.13 0.39
C LEU A 142 -23.67 -3.47 -0.34
N ILE A 143 -24.37 -2.46 -0.85
CA ILE A 143 -25.60 -2.64 -1.63
C ILE A 143 -25.30 -3.40 -2.93
N ASN A 144 -24.19 -3.07 -3.60
CA ASN A 144 -23.77 -3.69 -4.85
C ASN A 144 -22.91 -4.95 -4.67
N SER A 145 -22.76 -5.47 -3.45
CA SER A 145 -21.90 -6.62 -3.17
C SER A 145 -22.46 -7.90 -3.81
N ARG A 146 -22.21 -8.07 -5.11
CA ARG A 146 -22.25 -9.39 -5.75
C ARG A 146 -21.06 -10.18 -5.21
N ARG A 147 -21.30 -11.45 -4.84
CA ARG A 147 -20.26 -12.40 -4.43
C ARG A 147 -19.17 -12.47 -5.51
N GLN A 148 -18.12 -11.69 -5.35
CA GLN A 148 -16.92 -11.85 -6.17
C GLN A 148 -16.23 -13.12 -5.69
N ALA A 149 -16.46 -14.22 -6.41
CA ALA A 149 -15.52 -15.33 -6.37
C ALA A 149 -14.17 -14.73 -6.80
N ARG A 150 -13.19 -14.69 -5.89
CA ARG A 150 -11.83 -14.28 -6.24
C ARG A 150 -11.10 -15.50 -6.78
N PRO A 151 -10.97 -15.69 -8.11
CA PRO A 151 -10.12 -16.76 -8.62
C PRO A 151 -8.68 -16.35 -8.34
N ARG A 152 -8.13 -16.82 -7.21
CA ARG A 152 -6.71 -16.69 -6.87
C ARG A 152 -5.82 -17.11 -8.04
N LEU A 153 -6.30 -18.04 -8.86
CA LEU A 153 -5.71 -18.46 -10.13
C LEU A 153 -5.51 -17.31 -11.14
N VAL A 154 -6.48 -16.41 -11.32
CA VAL A 154 -6.33 -15.28 -12.27
C VAL A 154 -5.28 -14.29 -11.76
N TYR A 155 -5.27 -14.02 -10.44
CA TYR A 155 -4.23 -13.20 -9.84
C TYR A 155 -2.83 -13.83 -10.00
N MET A 156 -2.71 -15.14 -9.73
CA MET A 156 -1.45 -15.86 -9.94
C MET A 156 -1.01 -15.84 -11.41
N ALA A 157 -1.94 -16.01 -12.34
CA ALA A 157 -1.67 -16.01 -13.78
C ALA A 157 -1.17 -14.65 -14.30
N ILE A 158 -1.49 -13.54 -13.64
CA ILE A 158 -1.02 -12.20 -14.03
C ILE A 158 0.26 -11.82 -13.28
N VAL A 159 0.32 -12.06 -11.97
CA VAL A 159 1.44 -11.61 -11.13
C VAL A 159 2.71 -12.42 -11.38
N PHE A 160 2.58 -13.74 -11.56
CA PHE A 160 3.73 -14.62 -11.77
C PHE A 160 4.53 -14.27 -13.05
N PRO A 161 3.92 -14.12 -14.24
CA PRO A 161 4.67 -13.72 -15.43
C PRO A 161 5.22 -12.29 -15.33
N MET A 162 4.56 -11.39 -14.61
CA MET A 162 5.08 -10.03 -14.39
C MET A 162 6.37 -10.05 -13.54
N ILE A 163 6.38 -10.81 -12.45
CA ILE A 163 7.58 -11.00 -11.61
C ILE A 163 8.69 -11.70 -12.42
N PHE A 164 8.34 -12.73 -13.18
CA PHE A 164 9.28 -13.45 -14.03
C PHE A 164 9.91 -12.51 -15.07
N ALA A 165 9.13 -11.65 -15.72
CA ALA A 165 9.62 -10.68 -16.69
C ALA A 165 10.58 -9.67 -16.04
N ILE A 166 10.26 -9.15 -14.85
CA ILE A 166 11.14 -8.23 -14.09
C ILE A 166 12.46 -8.93 -13.72
N PHE A 167 12.38 -10.19 -13.29
CA PHE A 167 13.58 -10.96 -12.93
C PHE A 167 14.43 -11.28 -14.17
N ALA A 168 13.79 -11.67 -15.28
CA ALA A 168 14.46 -11.97 -16.54
C ALA A 168 15.15 -10.73 -17.13
N THR A 169 14.52 -9.56 -17.07
CA THR A 169 15.16 -8.30 -17.50
C THR A 169 16.31 -7.92 -16.59
N ALA A 170 16.17 -8.07 -15.27
CA ALA A 170 17.28 -7.83 -14.33
C ALA A 170 18.48 -8.75 -14.61
N VAL A 171 18.25 -10.04 -14.85
CA VAL A 171 19.30 -11.00 -15.22
C VAL A 171 19.90 -10.66 -16.60
N SER A 172 19.09 -10.21 -17.55
CA SER A 172 19.58 -9.79 -18.86
C SER A 172 20.46 -8.54 -18.79
N ILE A 173 20.15 -7.59 -17.90
CA ILE A 173 20.94 -6.37 -17.67
C ILE A 173 22.26 -6.69 -16.98
N GLN A 174 22.34 -7.75 -16.18
CA GLN A 174 23.57 -8.20 -15.53
C GLN A 174 24.58 -8.82 -16.49
N ARG A 175 24.31 -8.93 -17.79
CA ARG A 175 25.37 -9.26 -18.74
C ARG A 175 26.35 -8.09 -18.79
N PRO A 176 27.60 -8.25 -18.31
CA PRO A 176 28.58 -7.20 -18.45
C PRO A 176 28.80 -6.98 -19.95
N GLY A 177 28.29 -5.88 -20.47
CA GLY A 177 28.64 -5.43 -21.81
C GLY A 177 30.15 -5.23 -21.83
N ASP A 178 30.83 -5.91 -22.75
CA ASP A 178 32.10 -5.61 -23.44
C ASP A 178 33.33 -5.04 -22.70
N TRP A 179 33.28 -4.75 -21.40
CA TRP A 179 34.39 -4.28 -20.57
C TRP A 179 35.18 -5.46 -20.00
N SER A 180 35.41 -6.49 -20.82
CA SER A 180 36.37 -7.55 -20.47
C SER A 180 37.75 -6.90 -20.32
N HIS A 181 38.48 -7.30 -19.28
CA HIS A 181 39.86 -6.89 -19.02
C HIS A 181 40.73 -6.99 -20.30
N ASP A 182 40.49 -8.01 -21.13
CA ASP A 182 41.20 -8.25 -22.37
C ASP A 182 40.97 -7.16 -23.43
N ARG A 183 39.75 -6.62 -23.54
CA ARG A 183 39.45 -5.53 -24.49
C ARG A 183 40.01 -4.20 -24.04
N ILE A 184 40.01 -3.92 -22.73
CA ILE A 184 40.64 -2.72 -22.16
C ILE A 184 42.16 -2.80 -22.34
N MET A 185 42.73 -3.99 -22.13
CA MET A 185 44.16 -4.23 -22.37
C MET A 185 44.52 -4.04 -23.84
N LEU A 186 43.78 -4.67 -24.76
CA LEU A 186 43.99 -4.53 -26.21
C LEU A 186 43.84 -3.09 -26.69
N SER A 187 42.82 -2.36 -26.25
CA SER A 187 42.64 -0.95 -26.63
C SER A 187 43.74 -0.06 -26.07
N THR A 188 44.23 -0.35 -24.86
CA THR A 188 45.36 0.36 -24.25
C THR A 188 46.65 0.11 -25.03
N VAL A 189 46.95 -1.14 -25.38
CA VAL A 189 48.14 -1.51 -26.17
C VAL A 189 48.11 -0.84 -27.54
N VAL A 190 47.00 -0.95 -28.28
CA VAL A 190 46.86 -0.31 -29.60
C VAL A 190 47.00 1.20 -29.51
N ASN A 191 46.46 1.83 -28.45
CA ASN A 191 46.59 3.27 -28.25
C ASN A 191 48.03 3.69 -27.91
N LEU A 192 48.77 2.88 -27.15
CA LEU A 192 50.18 3.11 -26.86
C LEU A 192 51.06 2.98 -28.12
N GLU A 193 50.82 1.98 -28.96
CA GLU A 193 51.51 1.83 -30.24
C GLU A 193 51.25 3.03 -31.16
N ARG A 194 50.00 3.49 -31.23
CA ARG A 194 49.64 4.68 -32.01
C ARG A 194 50.33 5.95 -31.48
N MET A 195 50.45 6.10 -30.16
CA MET A 195 51.17 7.23 -29.55
C MET A 195 52.68 7.17 -29.83
N ASP A 196 53.27 5.98 -29.81
CA ASP A 196 54.69 5.80 -30.14
C ASP A 196 54.98 6.14 -31.61
N GLU A 197 54.13 5.70 -32.53
CA GLU A 197 54.26 6.02 -33.96
C GLU A 197 54.18 7.53 -34.21
N ILE A 198 53.24 8.23 -33.56
CA ILE A 198 53.12 9.69 -33.62
C ILE A 198 54.37 10.37 -33.04
N ASN A 199 54.90 9.89 -31.92
CA ASN A 199 56.12 10.43 -31.29
C ASN A 199 57.37 10.22 -32.15
N ARG A 200 57.50 9.06 -32.82
CA ARG A 200 58.61 8.83 -33.74
C ARG A 200 58.54 9.77 -34.94
N LEU A 201 57.35 9.94 -35.53
CA LEU A 201 57.15 10.87 -36.65
C LEU A 201 57.42 12.34 -36.25
N SER A 202 56.99 12.76 -35.06
CA SER A 202 57.26 14.12 -34.56
C SER A 202 58.73 14.36 -34.20
N THR A 203 59.42 13.33 -33.67
CA THR A 203 60.86 13.39 -33.38
C THR A 203 61.69 13.50 -34.65
N PHE A 204 61.36 12.73 -35.70
CA PHE A 204 62.01 12.85 -37.01
C PHE A 204 61.71 14.20 -37.70
N GLY A 205 60.52 14.77 -37.51
CA GLY A 205 60.18 16.12 -37.97
C GLY A 205 60.99 17.22 -37.28
N ARG A 206 61.48 16.99 -36.06
CA ARG A 206 62.27 17.97 -35.28
C ARG A 206 63.76 17.97 -35.61
N ILE A 207 64.29 16.90 -36.20
CA ILE A 207 65.71 16.78 -36.60
C ILE A 207 65.95 17.38 -38.00
N ARG A 208 64.87 17.65 -38.76
CA ARG A 208 64.93 18.10 -40.16
C ARG A 208 64.59 19.59 -40.37
N ASN A 209 64.42 20.35 -39.28
CA ASN A 209 64.39 21.82 -39.26
C ASN A 209 65.57 22.34 -38.45
#